data_AF-A0AAX1JGC2-F1
#
_entry.id   AF-A0AAX1JGC2-F1
#
_cell.length_a   1.000
_cell.length_b   1.000
_cell.length_c   1.000
_cell.angle_alpha   90.00
_cell.angle_beta   90.00
_cell.angle_gamma   90.00
#
_symmetry.space_group_name_H-M   'P 1'
#
loop_
_entity.id
_entity.type
_entity.pdbx_description
1 polymer ?
#
loop_
_entity_poly.entity_id
_entity_poly.type
_entity_poly.pdbx_seq_one_letter_code
_entity_poly.pdbx_strand_id
1 'polypeptide(L)'
;MVSVNSDDTPTGPITGARAQQAPPGPGGPGSGHLSFPGQPAPGHLTRRRNTLRDLVAAVLIVLALLFPWNLYFGLGIPDSSGLIWAVLAVVTLLSLTSLALSRTRINPVSASRLRLALNVPYLLLVLAFVVYDVVETIRFGGTVHVPGGVGPGAWLGVAGALLAAQPLLTAPTTDENQHRGWLRSARIVGYASMFGASLASGFNLCWRIRYALRGSDGSMSLGTQNIAVIITAVVYGVVALAAVLVASRWILQATKPARLTILALGASALLAGVLVWLLPIGRELDAFHGIAQNTSTAGVGYEGYLAWAAAAALFAPVTLFAAEGWRTDREVWRAAIRKGLLLIGVWSLGSVLMRLTDLVVAVLLNYPLSRYDTMTMAAFDLTTAVLAFWLRINFGNRALRPRLVAALSGFLFALTVCRLIVEDVLAPRFETAPGAAPNPVYGNDLAQQITSVFDVTLCLLALSIVAGVIVAARIRPLRRRLRRRRPAPRPGGTGPGQRRPGGPPPPSEAKTTQFGAADHGDDAPTTVLSGGAGRSPRIFRSTESAQQAPPKIFRPPGSSS
;
A
#
# COMPACT_ATOMS: atom_id res chain seq x y z
N MET A 1 6.43 60.67 50.74
CA MET A 1 7.20 60.92 51.98
C MET A 1 7.57 59.55 52.51
N VAL A 2 8.74 58.94 52.24
CA VAL A 2 10.12 59.44 52.02
C VAL A 2 10.79 59.94 53.31
N SER A 3 11.62 59.07 53.91
CA SER A 3 12.75 59.32 54.84
C SER A 3 13.21 57.94 55.38
N VAL A 4 14.48 57.51 55.44
CA VAL A 4 15.77 58.02 54.90
C VAL A 4 16.75 56.81 54.73
N ASN A 5 17.90 57.02 54.07
CA ASN A 5 19.03 56.06 53.90
C ASN A 5 19.73 55.69 55.25
N SER A 6 20.78 54.88 55.39
CA SER A 6 21.84 54.38 54.45
C SER A 6 22.53 53.11 54.99
N ASP A 7 23.18 52.37 54.07
CA ASP A 7 24.52 51.71 54.11
C ASP A 7 25.00 50.95 55.38
N ASP A 8 25.79 49.86 55.34
CA ASP A 8 26.45 49.14 54.23
C ASP A 8 26.66 47.63 54.59
N THR A 9 27.32 46.87 53.72
CA THR A 9 27.68 45.43 53.82
C THR A 9 29.19 45.26 54.19
N PRO A 10 29.85 44.07 54.16
CA PRO A 10 29.40 42.67 54.00
C PRO A 10 30.05 41.64 54.99
N THR A 11 29.62 40.35 54.96
CA THR A 11 30.49 39.15 54.71
C THR A 11 29.78 37.80 55.01
N GLY A 12 30.06 36.78 54.17
CA GLY A 12 30.15 35.35 54.56
C GLY A 12 28.89 34.55 54.96
N PRO A 13 28.43 33.56 54.18
CA PRO A 13 27.37 32.64 54.59
C PRO A 13 27.89 31.42 55.37
N ILE A 14 27.22 31.06 56.48
CA ILE A 14 27.40 29.75 57.15
C ILE A 14 26.18 28.88 56.89
N THR A 15 26.34 27.87 56.03
CA THR A 15 25.30 26.88 55.71
C THR A 15 25.21 25.81 56.80
N GLY A 16 24.04 25.67 57.44
CA GLY A 16 23.80 24.70 58.52
C GLY A 16 22.55 23.83 58.31
N ALA A 17 22.61 22.84 57.42
CA ALA A 17 21.54 21.85 57.24
C ALA A 17 22.13 20.47 56.90
N ARG A 18 22.35 19.63 57.92
CA ARG A 18 23.18 18.41 57.84
C ARG A 18 22.33 17.13 57.71
N ALA A 19 21.86 16.81 56.51
CA ALA A 19 21.28 15.49 56.23
C ALA A 19 22.38 14.41 56.25
N GLN A 20 22.16 13.30 56.96
CA GLN A 20 23.16 12.26 57.13
C GLN A 20 23.34 11.43 55.85
N GLN A 21 24.58 11.39 55.34
CA GLN A 21 25.01 10.40 54.36
C GLN A 21 25.40 9.10 55.09
N ALA A 22 25.01 7.95 54.55
CA ALA A 22 25.48 6.65 55.03
C ALA A 22 26.95 6.41 54.61
N PRO A 23 27.77 5.73 55.44
CA PRO A 23 29.17 5.51 55.14
C PRO A 23 29.37 4.48 54.00
N PRO A 24 30.44 4.62 53.19
CA PRO A 24 30.79 3.62 52.18
C PRO A 24 31.32 2.34 52.85
N GLY A 25 30.65 1.22 52.61
CA GLY A 25 31.14 -0.10 53.06
C GLY A 25 32.36 -0.57 52.27
N PRO A 26 33.29 -1.33 52.89
CA PRO A 26 34.48 -1.84 52.21
C PRO A 26 34.13 -2.86 51.12
N GLY A 27 34.94 -2.91 50.06
CA GLY A 27 34.67 -3.75 48.89
C GLY A 27 34.85 -5.25 49.15
N GLY A 28 33.73 -5.99 49.18
CA GLY A 28 33.72 -7.45 49.12
C GLY A 28 33.55 -7.96 47.68
N PRO A 29 34.35 -8.91 47.19
CA PRO A 29 34.18 -9.51 45.87
C PRO A 29 32.99 -10.50 45.87
N GLY A 30 32.23 -10.55 44.76
CA GLY A 30 31.32 -11.69 44.51
C GLY A 30 29.81 -11.42 44.48
N SER A 31 29.32 -10.20 44.24
CA SER A 31 27.92 -9.97 43.84
C SER A 31 27.80 -9.93 42.31
N GLY A 32 27.81 -11.11 41.69
CA GLY A 32 27.79 -11.29 40.23
C GLY A 32 26.51 -10.78 39.55
N HIS A 33 26.45 -9.48 39.28
CA HIS A 33 25.37 -8.88 38.49
C HIS A 33 25.44 -9.46 37.06
N LEU A 34 24.51 -10.36 36.73
CA LEU A 34 24.46 -11.03 35.43
C LEU A 34 24.06 -10.04 34.32
N SER A 35 25.06 -9.31 33.83
CA SER A 35 24.99 -8.47 32.64
C SER A 35 24.67 -9.33 31.42
N PHE A 36 23.38 -9.47 31.10
CA PHE A 36 22.91 -10.19 29.91
C PHE A 36 23.62 -9.66 28.65
N PRO A 37 24.40 -10.48 27.93
CA PRO A 37 25.04 -10.03 26.70
C PRO A 37 23.97 -9.80 25.62
N GLY A 38 23.72 -8.53 25.27
CA GLY A 38 22.89 -8.21 24.10
C GLY A 38 21.83 -7.12 24.23
N GLN A 39 21.81 -6.26 25.26
CA GLN A 39 21.13 -4.95 25.11
C GLN A 39 22.08 -3.95 24.43
N PRO A 40 21.86 -3.57 23.15
CA PRO A 40 22.70 -2.58 22.49
C PRO A 40 22.42 -1.19 23.08
N ALA A 41 23.49 -0.40 23.27
CA ALA A 41 23.41 0.95 23.81
C ALA A 41 22.33 1.81 23.09
N PRO A 42 21.61 2.69 23.81
CA PRO A 42 20.32 3.24 23.34
C PRO A 42 20.36 4.01 22.01
N GLY A 43 21.51 4.56 21.61
CA GLY A 43 21.68 5.21 20.29
C GLY A 43 21.98 4.25 19.12
N HIS A 44 22.41 3.02 19.36
CA HIS A 44 22.96 2.13 18.32
C HIS A 44 21.91 1.68 17.30
N LEU A 45 20.72 1.27 17.76
CA LEU A 45 19.62 0.87 16.87
C LEU A 45 19.11 2.05 16.04
N THR A 46 19.03 3.24 16.63
CA THR A 46 18.63 4.48 15.95
C THR A 46 19.64 4.87 14.88
N ARG A 47 20.95 4.84 15.19
CA ARG A 47 22.02 5.05 14.21
C ARG A 47 21.91 4.03 13.07
N ARG A 48 21.82 2.73 13.36
CA ARG A 48 21.71 1.66 12.34
C ARG A 48 20.49 1.83 11.43
N ARG A 49 19.33 2.26 11.95
CA ARG A 49 18.11 2.53 11.16
C ARG A 49 18.28 3.73 10.23
N ASN A 50 18.84 4.85 10.73
CA ASN A 50 19.19 5.99 9.88
C ASN A 50 20.20 5.59 8.80
N THR A 51 21.31 4.92 9.16
CA THR A 51 22.34 4.46 8.19
C THR A 51 21.76 3.54 7.12
N LEU A 52 20.86 2.62 7.47
CA LEU A 52 20.21 1.73 6.50
C LEU A 52 19.32 2.51 5.52
N ARG A 53 18.45 3.42 6.01
CA ARG A 53 17.63 4.27 5.13
C ARG A 53 18.52 5.12 4.22
N ASP A 54 19.54 5.75 4.78
CA ASP A 54 20.40 6.70 4.07
C ASP A 54 21.29 5.99 3.04
N LEU A 55 21.68 4.73 3.28
CA LEU A 55 22.35 3.88 2.29
C LEU A 55 21.38 3.50 1.15
N VAL A 56 20.15 3.06 1.47
CA VAL A 56 19.14 2.74 0.45
C VAL A 56 18.79 3.97 -0.39
N ALA A 57 18.67 5.14 0.24
CA ALA A 57 18.47 6.41 -0.46
C ALA A 57 19.61 6.69 -1.44
N ALA A 58 20.87 6.64 -0.97
CA ALA A 58 22.06 6.87 -1.81
C ALA A 58 22.13 5.88 -2.99
N VAL A 59 21.87 4.59 -2.75
CA VAL A 59 21.85 3.57 -3.81
C VAL A 59 20.78 3.87 -4.85
N LEU A 60 19.55 4.23 -4.44
CA LEU A 60 18.47 4.58 -5.37
C LEU A 60 18.80 5.84 -6.19
N ILE A 61 19.41 6.86 -5.57
CA ILE A 61 19.84 8.10 -6.24
C ILE A 61 20.98 7.83 -7.24
N VAL A 62 21.94 6.98 -6.90
CA VAL A 62 23.05 6.63 -7.82
C VAL A 62 22.55 5.74 -8.96
N LEU A 63 21.70 4.75 -8.67
CA LEU A 63 21.07 3.93 -9.71
C LEU A 63 20.22 4.78 -10.66
N ALA A 64 19.55 5.83 -10.18
CA ALA A 64 18.78 6.73 -11.04
C ALA A 64 19.59 7.37 -12.18
N LEU A 65 20.92 7.46 -12.08
CA LEU A 65 21.79 7.93 -13.17
C LEU A 65 22.05 6.86 -14.25
N LEU A 66 21.78 5.59 -13.95
CA LEU A 66 22.08 4.44 -14.81
C LEU A 66 20.85 3.91 -15.58
N PHE A 67 19.68 4.50 -15.34
CA PHE A 67 18.41 4.14 -15.97
C PHE A 67 17.82 5.34 -16.72
N PRO A 68 17.04 5.12 -17.78
CA PRO A 68 16.43 6.20 -18.55
C PRO A 68 15.34 6.90 -17.74
N TRP A 69 15.20 8.20 -17.98
CA TRP A 69 14.26 9.07 -17.26
C TRP A 69 12.97 9.30 -18.04
N ASN A 70 13.05 9.29 -19.37
CA ASN A 70 11.94 9.21 -20.32
C ASN A 70 12.48 8.65 -21.65
N LEU A 71 11.65 8.55 -22.69
CA LEU A 71 12.06 8.07 -24.02
C LEU A 71 13.16 8.92 -24.72
N TYR A 72 13.37 10.16 -24.25
CA TYR A 72 14.21 11.17 -24.92
C TYR A 72 15.46 11.58 -24.11
N PHE A 73 15.64 11.04 -22.90
CA PHE A 73 16.75 11.39 -22.03
C PHE A 73 17.11 10.29 -21.03
N GLY A 74 18.38 9.91 -21.03
CA GLY A 74 19.01 9.07 -20.01
C GLY A 74 20.05 8.11 -20.57
N LEU A 75 20.56 7.21 -19.72
CA LEU A 75 21.65 6.31 -20.14
C LEU A 75 21.14 5.29 -21.17
N GLY A 76 21.75 5.29 -22.35
CA GLY A 76 21.35 4.46 -23.50
C GLY A 76 20.35 5.12 -24.46
N ILE A 77 19.89 6.35 -24.17
CA ILE A 77 18.99 7.11 -25.06
C ILE A 77 19.83 8.03 -25.99
N PRO A 78 19.72 7.91 -27.32
CA PRO A 78 20.39 8.81 -28.28
C PRO A 78 20.07 10.29 -28.03
N ASP A 79 20.98 11.18 -28.45
CA ASP A 79 20.83 12.64 -28.44
C ASP A 79 20.46 13.27 -27.06
N SER A 80 20.63 12.53 -25.98
CA SER A 80 20.37 12.96 -24.60
C SER A 80 21.11 14.26 -24.25
N SER A 81 20.36 15.34 -24.04
CA SER A 81 20.91 16.69 -23.79
C SER A 81 21.90 16.75 -22.62
N GLY A 82 23.13 17.15 -22.93
CA GLY A 82 24.20 17.34 -21.94
C GLY A 82 23.87 18.38 -20.84
N LEU A 83 23.00 19.35 -21.13
CA LEU A 83 22.53 20.32 -20.14
C LEU A 83 21.61 19.65 -19.11
N ILE A 84 20.71 18.76 -19.56
CA ILE A 84 19.82 18.03 -18.65
C ILE A 84 20.64 17.03 -17.82
N TRP A 85 21.66 16.40 -18.40
CA TRP A 85 22.66 15.61 -17.66
C TRP A 85 23.38 16.42 -16.58
N ALA A 86 23.82 17.65 -16.88
CA ALA A 86 24.46 18.53 -15.89
C ALA A 86 23.50 18.92 -14.76
N VAL A 87 22.24 19.26 -15.07
CA VAL A 87 21.20 19.55 -14.05
C VAL A 87 20.93 18.31 -13.19
N LEU A 88 20.79 17.13 -13.79
CA LEU A 88 20.60 15.87 -13.07
C LEU A 88 21.79 15.56 -12.15
N ALA A 89 23.02 15.73 -12.62
CA ALA A 89 24.23 15.55 -11.82
C ALA A 89 24.26 16.52 -10.62
N VAL A 90 23.93 17.80 -10.82
CA VAL A 90 23.88 18.79 -9.74
C VAL A 90 22.83 18.45 -8.69
N VAL A 91 21.58 18.12 -9.07
CA VAL A 91 20.56 17.77 -8.06
C VAL A 91 20.88 16.44 -7.36
N THR A 92 21.52 15.50 -8.05
CA THR A 92 22.03 14.25 -7.47
C THR A 92 23.12 14.53 -6.43
N LEU A 93 24.09 15.40 -6.74
CA LEU A 93 25.13 15.82 -5.80
C LEU A 93 24.54 16.54 -4.58
N LEU A 94 23.54 17.42 -4.75
CA LEU A 94 22.83 18.05 -3.63
C LEU A 94 22.12 17.01 -2.74
N SER A 95 21.44 16.03 -3.35
CA SER A 95 20.74 14.96 -2.64
C SER A 95 21.70 14.06 -1.86
N LEU A 96 22.82 13.63 -2.46
CA LEU A 96 23.88 12.86 -1.78
C LEU A 96 24.57 13.67 -0.68
N THR A 97 24.84 14.96 -0.91
CA THR A 97 25.41 15.89 0.08
C THR A 97 24.48 16.06 1.28
N SER A 98 23.16 16.02 1.08
CA SER A 98 22.17 16.06 2.17
C SER A 98 22.33 14.89 3.15
N LEU A 99 22.69 13.71 2.65
CA LEU A 99 22.94 12.51 3.46
C LEU A 99 24.24 12.65 4.25
N ALA A 100 25.31 13.16 3.62
CA ALA A 100 26.60 13.39 4.25
C ALA A 100 26.53 14.45 5.36
N LEU A 101 25.99 15.64 5.07
CA LEU A 101 25.84 16.74 6.04
C LEU A 101 25.00 16.32 7.25
N SER A 102 23.98 15.47 7.06
CA SER A 102 23.16 14.99 8.18
C SER A 102 23.87 14.09 9.21
N ARG A 103 25.13 13.70 8.96
CA ARG A 103 25.98 12.94 9.90
C ARG A 103 26.90 13.82 10.76
N THR A 104 27.00 15.12 10.44
CA THR A 104 27.77 16.11 11.21
C THR A 104 27.05 16.46 12.54
N ARG A 105 27.70 17.20 13.44
CA ARG A 105 27.14 17.57 14.77
C ARG A 105 26.10 18.72 14.71
N ILE A 106 25.27 18.75 13.66
CA ILE A 106 24.17 19.73 13.51
C ILE A 106 22.95 19.30 14.34
N ASN A 107 22.21 20.26 14.90
CA ASN A 107 20.93 20.02 15.58
C ASN A 107 19.97 19.19 14.68
N PRO A 108 19.35 18.10 15.18
CA PRO A 108 18.54 17.20 14.34
C PRO A 108 17.35 17.88 13.65
N VAL A 109 16.82 18.98 14.20
CA VAL A 109 15.77 19.79 13.55
C VAL A 109 16.32 20.52 12.33
N SER A 110 17.45 21.22 12.49
CA SER A 110 18.13 21.94 11.41
C SER A 110 18.63 20.98 10.33
N ALA A 111 19.21 19.84 10.72
CA ALA A 111 19.62 18.78 9.80
C ALA A 111 18.44 18.21 9.00
N SER A 112 17.27 18.04 9.63
CA SER A 112 16.06 17.57 8.93
C SER A 112 15.50 18.61 7.95
N ARG A 113 15.55 19.91 8.28
CA ARG A 113 15.20 21.00 7.34
C ARG A 113 16.17 21.07 6.16
N LEU A 114 17.47 20.97 6.42
CA LEU A 114 18.53 20.97 5.41
C LEU A 114 18.42 19.76 4.46
N ARG A 115 18.11 18.57 5.00
CA ARG A 115 17.82 17.36 4.19
C ARG A 115 16.65 17.60 3.23
N LEU A 116 15.54 18.18 3.70
CA LEU A 116 14.43 18.52 2.81
C LEU A 116 14.84 19.54 1.75
N ALA A 117 15.46 20.65 2.15
CA ALA A 117 15.85 21.74 1.24
C ALA A 117 16.78 21.28 0.11
N LEU A 118 17.79 20.44 0.41
CA LEU A 118 18.72 19.90 -0.58
C LEU A 118 18.10 18.84 -1.52
N ASN A 119 16.94 18.27 -1.17
CA ASN A 119 16.22 17.32 -2.02
C ASN A 119 15.09 17.97 -2.83
N VAL A 120 14.60 19.16 -2.46
CA VAL A 120 13.58 19.89 -3.24
C VAL A 120 13.98 20.07 -4.71
N PRO A 121 15.21 20.47 -5.09
CA PRO A 121 15.64 20.56 -6.50
C PRO A 121 15.49 19.25 -7.27
N TYR A 122 15.77 18.10 -6.63
CA TYR A 122 15.60 16.78 -7.25
C TYR A 122 14.13 16.46 -7.50
N LEU A 123 13.26 16.75 -6.52
CA LEU A 123 11.81 16.55 -6.66
C LEU A 123 11.18 17.50 -7.68
N LEU A 124 11.72 18.72 -7.84
CA LEU A 124 11.33 19.65 -8.89
C LEU A 124 11.79 19.19 -10.28
N LEU A 125 12.97 18.57 -10.41
CA LEU A 125 13.39 17.96 -11.67
C LEU A 125 12.45 16.83 -12.09
N VAL A 126 12.12 15.91 -11.17
CA VAL A 126 11.13 14.84 -11.43
C VAL A 126 9.78 15.43 -11.83
N LEU A 127 9.30 16.48 -11.15
CA LEU A 127 8.05 17.16 -11.51
C LEU A 127 8.13 17.82 -12.90
N ALA A 128 9.29 18.34 -13.31
CA ALA A 128 9.48 18.90 -14.64
C ALA A 128 9.37 17.85 -15.75
N PHE A 129 9.84 16.60 -15.52
CA PHE A 129 9.61 15.50 -16.46
C PHE A 129 8.13 15.12 -16.57
N VAL A 130 7.39 15.05 -15.45
CA VAL A 130 5.93 14.80 -15.46
C VAL A 130 5.17 15.92 -16.19
N VAL A 131 5.54 17.18 -15.98
CA VAL A 131 4.93 18.32 -16.67
C VAL A 131 5.29 18.33 -18.16
N TYR A 132 6.51 17.91 -18.53
CA TYR A 132 6.93 17.73 -19.91
C TYR A 132 6.08 16.68 -20.63
N ASP A 133 5.93 15.47 -20.07
CA ASP A 133 5.07 14.41 -20.64
C ASP A 133 3.62 14.89 -20.83
N VAL A 134 3.04 15.55 -19.83
CA VAL A 134 1.66 16.08 -19.92
C VAL A 134 1.53 17.12 -21.03
N VAL A 135 2.52 18.01 -21.19
CA VAL A 135 2.52 19.04 -22.26
C VAL A 135 2.70 18.39 -23.64
N GLU A 136 3.62 17.43 -23.76
CA GLU A 136 3.88 16.66 -24.98
C GLU A 136 2.63 15.88 -25.42
N THR A 137 2.05 15.12 -24.50
CA THR A 137 0.82 14.35 -24.68
C THR A 137 -0.37 15.22 -25.11
N ILE A 138 -0.53 16.42 -24.55
CA ILE A 138 -1.61 17.34 -24.94
C ILE A 138 -1.33 17.98 -26.31
N ARG A 139 -0.07 18.30 -26.61
CA ARG A 139 0.35 18.96 -27.85
C ARG A 139 0.31 18.03 -29.07
N PHE A 140 0.66 16.76 -28.88
CA PHE A 140 0.84 15.78 -29.95
C PHE A 140 -0.14 14.59 -29.87
N GLY A 141 -1.10 14.62 -28.94
CA GLY A 141 -2.10 13.59 -28.76
C GLY A 141 -2.92 13.32 -30.03
N GLY A 142 -3.05 12.04 -30.38
CA GLY A 142 -3.69 11.61 -31.64
C GLY A 142 -2.81 11.77 -32.89
N THR A 143 -1.51 12.03 -32.75
CA THR A 143 -0.51 11.88 -33.82
C THR A 143 0.29 10.57 -33.65
N VAL A 144 1.32 10.38 -34.47
CA VAL A 144 2.31 9.28 -34.33
C VAL A 144 3.49 9.62 -33.41
N HIS A 145 3.57 10.85 -32.88
CA HIS A 145 4.65 11.25 -31.98
C HIS A 145 4.35 10.79 -30.55
N VAL A 146 5.23 9.93 -30.02
CA VAL A 146 5.04 9.16 -28.80
C VAL A 146 5.50 9.98 -27.58
N PRO A 147 4.65 10.23 -26.56
CA PRO A 147 5.03 11.03 -25.40
C PRO A 147 6.14 10.37 -24.58
N GLY A 148 7.03 11.17 -24.02
CA GLY A 148 8.24 10.65 -23.36
C GLY A 148 7.98 9.74 -22.15
N GLY A 149 6.86 9.94 -21.45
CA GLY A 149 6.57 9.32 -20.16
C GLY A 149 7.58 9.69 -19.08
N VAL A 150 7.51 8.98 -17.96
CA VAL A 150 8.51 9.03 -16.88
C VAL A 150 8.95 7.61 -16.57
N GLY A 151 10.22 7.32 -16.86
CA GLY A 151 10.84 5.99 -16.80
C GLY A 151 11.51 5.64 -15.47
N PRO A 152 12.15 4.44 -15.39
CA PRO A 152 12.67 3.88 -14.15
C PRO A 152 13.72 4.73 -13.44
N GLY A 153 14.54 5.50 -14.16
CA GLY A 153 15.52 6.42 -13.56
C GLY A 153 14.86 7.47 -12.65
N ALA A 154 13.76 8.06 -13.12
CA ALA A 154 12.98 9.01 -12.33
C ALA A 154 12.22 8.35 -11.16
N TRP A 155 11.77 7.09 -11.30
CA TRP A 155 11.12 6.36 -10.19
C TRP A 155 12.12 6.05 -9.06
N LEU A 156 13.31 5.54 -9.42
CA LEU A 156 14.41 5.31 -8.49
C LEU A 156 14.82 6.64 -7.82
N GLY A 157 14.95 7.69 -8.63
CA GLY A 157 15.31 9.03 -8.19
C GLY A 157 14.33 9.62 -7.19
N VAL A 158 13.02 9.62 -7.50
CA VAL A 158 12.01 10.18 -6.58
C VAL A 158 11.93 9.38 -5.28
N ALA A 159 12.06 8.05 -5.33
CA ALA A 159 12.07 7.21 -4.15
C ALA A 159 13.31 7.47 -3.28
N GLY A 160 14.50 7.56 -3.90
CA GLY A 160 15.76 7.86 -3.24
C GLY A 160 15.77 9.26 -2.61
N ALA A 161 15.38 10.30 -3.36
CA ALA A 161 15.30 11.68 -2.88
C ALA A 161 14.24 11.85 -1.77
N LEU A 162 13.08 11.19 -1.85
CA LEU A 162 12.08 11.22 -0.78
C LEU A 162 12.55 10.49 0.49
N LEU A 163 13.35 9.42 0.38
CA LEU A 163 14.00 8.78 1.53
C LEU A 163 15.13 9.64 2.11
N ALA A 164 15.90 10.32 1.26
CA ALA A 164 16.94 11.26 1.67
C ALA A 164 16.36 12.48 2.40
N ALA A 165 15.24 13.01 1.92
CA ALA A 165 14.53 14.15 2.52
C ALA A 165 13.89 13.84 3.90
N GLN A 166 13.75 12.58 4.30
CA GLN A 166 13.12 12.20 5.57
C GLN A 166 13.88 12.78 6.79
N PRO A 167 13.17 13.16 7.87
CA PRO A 167 13.80 13.62 9.10
C PRO A 167 14.67 12.52 9.72
N LEU A 168 15.70 12.94 10.47
CA LEU A 168 16.51 12.00 11.24
C LEU A 168 15.65 11.33 12.31
N LEU A 169 15.72 10.00 12.41
CA LEU A 169 15.12 9.27 13.53
C LEU A 169 15.89 9.66 14.80
N THR A 170 15.21 10.33 15.74
CA THR A 170 15.76 10.72 17.05
C THR A 170 15.50 9.63 18.10
N ALA A 171 14.34 8.97 18.03
CA ALA A 171 14.01 7.78 18.80
C ALA A 171 14.31 6.50 17.99
N PRO A 172 14.55 5.34 18.65
CA PRO A 172 14.72 4.06 17.95
C PRO A 172 13.47 3.63 17.18
N THR A 173 12.31 4.18 17.54
CA THR A 173 10.99 3.87 17.00
C THR A 173 10.28 5.11 16.49
N THR A 174 9.68 5.04 15.31
CA THR A 174 8.99 6.16 14.68
C THR A 174 7.62 6.40 15.31
N ASP A 175 7.36 7.63 15.76
CA ASP A 175 5.99 8.10 16.09
C ASP A 175 5.28 8.64 14.83
N GLU A 176 3.98 8.37 14.79
CA GLU A 176 3.07 8.73 13.71
C GLU A 176 2.72 10.22 13.73
N ASN A 177 2.67 10.88 14.89
CA ASN A 177 2.42 12.32 14.98
C ASN A 177 3.57 13.12 14.34
N GLN A 178 4.82 12.72 14.60
CA GLN A 178 6.00 13.34 14.00
C GLN A 178 6.01 13.23 12.46
N HIS A 179 5.38 12.19 11.90
CA HIS A 179 5.29 11.95 10.46
C HIS A 179 3.96 12.41 9.83
N ARG A 180 3.09 13.09 10.59
CA ARG A 180 1.77 13.56 10.12
C ARG A 180 1.87 14.48 8.89
N GLY A 181 2.97 15.21 8.71
CA GLY A 181 3.26 15.98 7.50
C GLY A 181 3.44 15.08 6.27
N TRP A 182 4.38 14.13 6.33
CA TRP A 182 4.65 13.17 5.26
C TRP A 182 3.43 12.30 4.90
N LEU A 183 2.59 11.97 5.87
CA LEU A 183 1.31 11.28 5.65
C LEU A 183 0.27 12.16 4.90
N ARG A 184 0.34 13.49 5.00
CA ARG A 184 -0.42 14.40 4.12
C ARG A 184 0.19 14.44 2.73
N SER A 185 1.51 14.53 2.60
CA SER A 185 2.21 14.48 1.29
C SER A 185 1.86 13.21 0.52
N ALA A 186 1.85 12.05 1.18
CA ALA A 186 1.42 10.79 0.56
C ALA A 186 -0.03 10.84 0.07
N ARG A 187 -0.95 11.46 0.83
CA ARG A 187 -2.33 11.67 0.36
C ARG A 187 -2.41 12.60 -0.84
N ILE A 188 -1.62 13.67 -0.88
CA ILE A 188 -1.54 14.58 -2.04
C ILE A 188 -1.06 13.80 -3.28
N VAL A 189 0.00 13.00 -3.17
CA VAL A 189 0.46 12.10 -4.26
C VAL A 189 -0.65 11.12 -4.67
N GLY A 190 -1.40 10.56 -3.71
CA GLY A 190 -2.53 9.69 -3.99
C GLY A 190 -3.67 10.37 -4.75
N TYR A 191 -4.03 11.61 -4.40
CA TYR A 191 -5.04 12.39 -5.13
C TYR A 191 -4.54 12.83 -6.51
N ALA A 192 -3.31 13.32 -6.62
CA ALA A 192 -2.69 13.69 -7.89
C ALA A 192 -2.61 12.50 -8.85
N SER A 193 -2.25 11.31 -8.35
CA SER A 193 -2.26 10.05 -9.13
C SER A 193 -3.66 9.67 -9.62
N MET A 194 -4.68 9.75 -8.77
CA MET A 194 -6.07 9.48 -9.19
C MET A 194 -6.56 10.47 -10.24
N PHE A 195 -6.31 11.77 -10.03
CA PHE A 195 -6.71 12.84 -10.95
C PHE A 195 -5.97 12.75 -12.29
N GLY A 196 -4.64 12.59 -12.26
CA GLY A 196 -3.81 12.39 -13.45
C GLY A 196 -4.22 11.17 -14.26
N ALA A 197 -4.45 10.02 -13.62
CA ALA A 197 -4.94 8.83 -14.32
C ALA A 197 -6.35 9.00 -14.91
N SER A 198 -7.21 9.80 -14.25
CA SER A 198 -8.56 10.10 -14.75
C SER A 198 -8.50 11.03 -15.97
N LEU A 199 -7.64 12.06 -15.93
CA LEU A 199 -7.34 12.92 -17.08
C LEU A 199 -6.69 12.13 -18.23
N ALA A 200 -5.71 11.28 -17.94
CA ALA A 200 -5.07 10.39 -18.92
C ALA A 200 -6.11 9.53 -19.65
N SER A 201 -7.04 8.93 -18.91
CA SER A 201 -8.15 8.16 -19.49
C SER A 201 -9.05 9.03 -20.38
N GLY A 202 -9.40 10.23 -19.91
CA GLY A 202 -10.24 11.17 -20.65
C GLY A 202 -9.59 11.69 -21.94
N PHE A 203 -8.32 12.07 -21.89
CA PHE A 203 -7.54 12.50 -23.05
C PHE A 203 -7.33 11.36 -24.03
N ASN A 204 -6.93 10.17 -23.57
CA ASN A 204 -6.78 8.98 -24.44
C ASN A 204 -8.09 8.64 -25.17
N LEU A 205 -9.22 8.66 -24.47
CA LEU A 205 -10.52 8.43 -25.07
C LEU A 205 -10.90 9.56 -26.06
N CYS A 206 -10.66 10.82 -25.70
CA CYS A 206 -10.91 11.98 -26.58
C CYS A 206 -10.08 11.92 -27.88
N TRP A 207 -8.78 11.63 -27.78
CA TRP A 207 -7.90 11.49 -28.94
C TRP A 207 -8.30 10.30 -29.83
N ARG A 208 -8.67 9.16 -29.24
CA ARG A 208 -9.14 7.98 -29.99
C ARG A 208 -10.50 8.20 -30.65
N ILE A 209 -11.43 8.89 -30.00
CA ILE A 209 -12.70 9.33 -30.61
C ILE A 209 -12.42 10.30 -31.77
N ARG A 210 -11.55 11.31 -31.57
CA ARG A 210 -11.17 12.29 -32.62
C ARG A 210 -10.44 11.64 -33.80
N TYR A 211 -9.64 10.61 -33.56
CA TYR A 211 -8.98 9.83 -34.60
C TYR A 211 -10.01 8.98 -35.38
N ALA A 212 -10.78 8.15 -34.67
CA ALA A 212 -11.76 7.24 -35.27
C ALA A 212 -12.90 7.96 -36.02
N LEU A 213 -13.22 9.21 -35.68
CA LEU A 213 -14.26 9.99 -36.36
C LEU A 213 -13.75 10.75 -37.60
N ARG A 214 -12.45 10.73 -37.91
CA ARG A 214 -11.91 11.35 -39.14
C ARG A 214 -11.79 10.30 -40.24
N GLY A 215 -12.71 10.34 -41.20
CA GLY A 215 -12.55 9.58 -42.45
C GLY A 215 -11.36 10.09 -43.28
N SER A 216 -10.95 9.30 -44.28
CA SER A 216 -9.92 9.64 -45.27
C SER A 216 -10.13 11.03 -45.89
N ASP A 217 -11.40 11.36 -46.13
CA ASP A 217 -11.82 12.55 -46.87
C ASP A 217 -12.09 13.74 -45.92
N GLY A 218 -11.70 13.63 -44.64
CA GLY A 218 -11.97 14.62 -43.59
C GLY A 218 -13.42 14.64 -43.09
N SER A 219 -14.31 13.85 -43.69
CA SER A 219 -15.72 13.71 -43.29
C SER A 219 -15.89 12.90 -42.00
N MET A 220 -16.96 13.19 -41.26
CA MET A 220 -17.28 12.55 -39.99
C MET A 220 -18.04 11.23 -40.24
N SER A 221 -17.40 10.09 -40.06
CA SER A 221 -17.98 8.77 -40.36
C SER A 221 -18.09 7.87 -39.12
N LEU A 222 -19.18 7.09 -39.07
CA LEU A 222 -19.54 6.21 -37.94
C LEU A 222 -19.63 4.75 -38.42
N GLY A 223 -18.56 4.27 -39.06
CA GLY A 223 -18.44 2.88 -39.49
C GLY A 223 -18.14 1.90 -38.36
N THR A 224 -18.37 0.61 -38.59
CA THR A 224 -18.12 -0.49 -37.63
C THR A 224 -16.69 -0.46 -37.06
N GLN A 225 -15.70 -0.16 -37.90
CA GLN A 225 -14.28 -0.03 -37.53
C GLN A 225 -14.07 1.10 -36.51
N ASN A 226 -14.74 2.24 -36.70
CA ASN A 226 -14.61 3.41 -35.84
C ASN A 226 -15.25 3.15 -34.46
N ILE A 227 -16.42 2.51 -34.46
CA ILE A 227 -17.11 2.05 -33.24
C ILE A 227 -16.24 1.03 -32.47
N ALA A 228 -15.65 0.06 -33.18
CA ALA A 228 -14.77 -0.95 -32.58
C ALA A 228 -13.51 -0.33 -31.91
N VAL A 229 -12.85 0.63 -32.57
CA VAL A 229 -11.71 1.38 -31.99
C VAL A 229 -12.11 2.13 -30.72
N ILE A 230 -13.31 2.75 -30.71
CA ILE A 230 -13.82 3.47 -29.54
C ILE A 230 -14.17 2.51 -28.38
N ILE A 231 -14.80 1.37 -28.66
CA ILE A 231 -15.11 0.36 -27.63
C ILE A 231 -13.82 -0.17 -27.00
N THR A 232 -12.82 -0.51 -27.81
CA THR A 232 -11.50 -0.97 -27.32
C THR A 232 -10.82 0.11 -26.48
N ALA A 233 -10.90 1.38 -26.89
CA ALA A 233 -10.38 2.53 -26.14
C ALA A 233 -11.00 2.63 -24.73
N VAL A 234 -12.33 2.50 -24.64
CA VAL A 234 -13.06 2.56 -23.37
C VAL A 234 -12.66 1.39 -22.47
N VAL A 235 -12.59 0.16 -23.01
CA VAL A 235 -12.28 -1.03 -22.20
C VAL A 235 -10.85 -0.97 -21.64
N TYR A 236 -9.85 -0.69 -22.49
CA TYR A 236 -8.45 -0.56 -22.05
C TYR A 236 -8.29 0.57 -21.02
N GLY A 237 -8.87 1.74 -21.29
CA GLY A 237 -8.80 2.90 -20.40
C GLY A 237 -9.47 2.65 -19.05
N VAL A 238 -10.63 2.00 -19.01
CA VAL A 238 -11.33 1.64 -17.77
C VAL A 238 -10.56 0.60 -16.96
N VAL A 239 -9.95 -0.40 -17.60
CA VAL A 239 -9.15 -1.44 -16.92
C VAL A 239 -7.87 -0.85 -16.31
N ALA A 240 -7.12 -0.04 -17.06
CA ALA A 240 -5.94 0.65 -16.56
C ALA A 240 -6.28 1.61 -15.41
N LEU A 241 -7.34 2.42 -15.57
CA LEU A 241 -7.82 3.32 -14.53
C LEU A 241 -8.25 2.56 -13.26
N ALA A 242 -8.95 1.44 -13.39
CA ALA A 242 -9.36 0.61 -12.26
C ALA A 242 -8.16 0.10 -11.44
N ALA A 243 -7.08 -0.34 -12.10
CA ALA A 243 -5.84 -0.74 -11.43
C ALA A 243 -5.21 0.42 -10.63
N VAL A 244 -5.07 1.61 -11.23
CA VAL A 244 -4.53 2.79 -10.56
C VAL A 244 -5.41 3.24 -9.39
N LEU A 245 -6.73 3.33 -9.58
CA LEU A 245 -7.67 3.73 -8.52
C LEU A 245 -7.67 2.74 -7.35
N VAL A 246 -7.58 1.42 -7.60
CA VAL A 246 -7.47 0.39 -6.55
C VAL A 246 -6.20 0.58 -5.72
N ALA A 247 -5.05 0.76 -6.36
CA ALA A 247 -3.77 0.98 -5.68
C ALA A 247 -3.75 2.33 -4.94
N SER A 248 -4.04 3.44 -5.62
CA SER A 248 -3.98 4.78 -5.04
C SER A 248 -4.98 4.98 -3.88
N ARG A 249 -6.10 4.23 -3.85
CA ARG A 249 -7.02 4.23 -2.70
C ARG A 249 -6.36 3.72 -1.40
N TRP A 250 -5.32 2.89 -1.49
CA TRP A 250 -4.56 2.44 -0.33
C TRP A 250 -3.62 3.55 0.19
N ILE A 251 -3.07 4.38 -0.69
CA ILE A 251 -2.30 5.57 -0.32
C ILE A 251 -3.19 6.53 0.47
N LEU A 252 -4.41 6.80 -0.01
CA LEU A 252 -5.37 7.67 0.69
C LEU A 252 -5.77 7.12 2.08
N GLN A 253 -6.08 5.83 2.15
CA GLN A 253 -6.42 5.13 3.40
C GLN A 253 -5.30 5.25 4.45
N ALA A 254 -4.04 5.10 4.02
CA ALA A 254 -2.85 5.17 4.87
C ALA A 254 -2.94 4.33 6.17
N THR A 255 -3.70 3.24 6.22
CA THR A 255 -3.73 2.33 7.38
C THR A 255 -2.51 1.42 7.41
N LYS A 256 -2.13 0.85 8.56
CA LYS A 256 -0.95 -0.04 8.70
C LYS A 256 -0.86 -1.12 7.59
N PRO A 257 -1.95 -1.85 7.23
CA PRO A 257 -1.90 -2.82 6.13
C PRO A 257 -1.82 -2.16 4.75
N ALA A 258 -2.48 -1.01 4.55
CA ALA A 258 -2.45 -0.29 3.28
C ALA A 258 -1.03 0.24 2.97
N ARG A 259 -0.33 0.83 3.96
CA ARG A 259 1.05 1.27 3.83
C ARG A 259 2.01 0.11 3.53
N LEU A 260 1.84 -1.04 4.22
CA LEU A 260 2.64 -2.24 3.95
C LEU A 260 2.40 -2.77 2.52
N THR A 261 1.17 -2.68 2.01
CA THR A 261 0.87 -3.08 0.63
C THR A 261 1.49 -2.11 -0.39
N ILE A 262 1.42 -0.80 -0.15
CA ILE A 262 2.04 0.22 -1.01
C ILE A 262 3.57 0.11 -0.99
N LEU A 263 4.19 -0.19 0.15
CA LEU A 263 5.63 -0.45 0.22
C LEU A 263 6.02 -1.65 -0.65
N ALA A 264 5.26 -2.75 -0.61
CA ALA A 264 5.48 -3.90 -1.47
C ALA A 264 5.24 -3.60 -2.96
N LEU A 265 4.16 -2.87 -3.29
CA LEU A 265 3.83 -2.47 -4.66
C LEU A 265 4.88 -1.54 -5.27
N GLY A 266 5.28 -0.48 -4.56
CA GLY A 266 6.30 0.46 -5.03
C GLY A 266 7.69 -0.18 -5.15
N ALA A 267 8.07 -1.06 -4.21
CA ALA A 267 9.30 -1.86 -4.35
C ALA A 267 9.23 -2.82 -5.55
N SER A 268 8.07 -3.42 -5.81
CA SER A 268 7.85 -4.28 -6.98
C SER A 268 7.94 -3.48 -8.29
N ALA A 269 7.38 -2.26 -8.34
CA ALA A 269 7.43 -1.39 -9.52
C ALA A 269 8.86 -0.90 -9.83
N LEU A 270 9.62 -0.50 -8.80
CA LEU A 270 11.03 -0.12 -8.95
C LEU A 270 11.88 -1.29 -9.49
N LEU A 271 11.69 -2.49 -8.94
CA LEU A 271 12.39 -3.69 -9.41
C LEU A 271 11.92 -4.12 -10.81
N ALA A 272 10.64 -3.96 -11.15
CA ALA A 272 10.11 -4.24 -12.47
C ALA A 272 10.73 -3.35 -13.55
N GLY A 273 10.74 -2.02 -13.34
CA GLY A 273 11.37 -1.09 -14.29
C GLY A 273 12.87 -1.32 -14.46
N VAL A 274 13.57 -1.72 -13.38
CA VAL A 274 14.99 -2.14 -13.44
C VAL A 274 15.17 -3.42 -14.25
N LEU A 275 14.36 -4.46 -14.01
CA LEU A 275 14.47 -5.74 -14.73
C LEU A 275 14.10 -5.61 -16.21
N VAL A 276 13.04 -4.85 -16.53
CA VAL A 276 12.62 -4.59 -17.91
C VAL A 276 13.73 -3.84 -18.67
N TRP A 277 14.31 -2.78 -18.11
CA TRP A 277 15.40 -2.07 -18.81
C TRP A 277 16.71 -2.89 -18.96
N LEU A 278 17.02 -3.79 -18.01
CA LEU A 278 18.26 -4.60 -18.06
C LEU A 278 18.18 -5.86 -18.93
N LEU A 279 16.98 -6.36 -19.24
CA LEU A 279 16.78 -7.59 -20.00
C LEU A 279 16.39 -7.25 -21.46
N PRO A 280 16.97 -7.88 -22.50
CA PRO A 280 16.66 -7.56 -23.89
C PRO A 280 15.16 -7.61 -24.24
N ILE A 281 14.45 -8.63 -23.71
CA ILE A 281 12.99 -8.84 -23.82
C ILE A 281 12.16 -7.66 -23.25
N GLY A 282 12.73 -6.89 -22.32
CA GLY A 282 12.10 -5.70 -21.76
C GLY A 282 12.22 -4.45 -22.63
N ARG A 283 12.61 -4.59 -23.91
CA ARG A 283 12.29 -3.62 -24.96
C ARG A 283 10.94 -3.90 -25.62
N GLU A 284 10.44 -5.13 -25.51
CA GLU A 284 9.18 -5.59 -26.10
C GLU A 284 8.03 -5.38 -25.10
N LEU A 285 8.29 -5.69 -23.82
CA LEU A 285 7.50 -5.21 -22.68
C LEU A 285 7.68 -3.70 -22.53
N ASP A 286 6.59 -2.90 -22.53
CA ASP A 286 6.75 -1.45 -22.49
C ASP A 286 7.31 -0.94 -21.16
N ALA A 287 8.48 -0.30 -21.24
CA ALA A 287 9.24 0.22 -20.11
C ALA A 287 8.85 1.65 -19.67
N PHE A 288 8.14 2.40 -20.51
CA PHE A 288 7.91 3.84 -20.34
C PHE A 288 6.42 4.21 -20.30
N HIS A 289 5.58 3.47 -21.01
CA HIS A 289 4.18 3.79 -21.17
C HIS A 289 3.29 3.26 -20.02
N GLY A 290 1.99 3.58 -20.15
CA GLY A 290 0.97 3.21 -19.19
C GLY A 290 0.71 1.71 -19.07
N ILE A 291 0.08 1.35 -17.97
CA ILE A 291 -0.31 -0.01 -17.56
C ILE A 291 -0.98 -0.84 -18.67
N ALA A 292 -1.75 -0.23 -19.56
CA ALA A 292 -2.25 -0.85 -20.79
C ALA A 292 -2.19 0.16 -21.95
N GLN A 293 -1.83 -0.28 -23.15
CA GLN A 293 -1.90 0.52 -24.37
C GLN A 293 -2.48 -0.26 -25.56
N ASN A 294 -2.98 0.49 -26.53
CA ASN A 294 -3.36 0.02 -27.85
C ASN A 294 -2.69 0.98 -28.84
N THR A 295 -1.94 0.45 -29.80
CA THR A 295 -0.80 1.18 -30.41
C THR A 295 -1.18 2.14 -31.53
N SER A 296 -2.45 2.20 -31.95
CA SER A 296 -2.90 3.06 -33.06
C SER A 296 -2.93 4.57 -32.81
N THR A 297 -2.66 5.04 -31.58
CA THR A 297 -2.59 6.47 -31.24
C THR A 297 -1.60 6.71 -30.11
N ALA A 298 -0.69 7.66 -30.26
CA ALA A 298 0.11 8.21 -29.16
C ALA A 298 -0.79 8.58 -27.96
N GLY A 299 -0.54 7.96 -26.81
CA GLY A 299 -1.45 7.96 -25.66
C GLY A 299 -0.76 8.21 -24.32
N VAL A 300 -1.44 8.96 -23.46
CA VAL A 300 -0.99 9.43 -22.13
C VAL A 300 -0.47 8.26 -21.30
N GLY A 301 0.73 8.41 -20.72
CA GLY A 301 1.29 7.46 -19.78
C GLY A 301 0.45 7.35 -18.49
N TYR A 302 0.04 6.13 -18.13
CA TYR A 302 -0.52 5.85 -16.81
C TYR A 302 0.61 5.70 -15.78
N GLU A 303 1.18 6.82 -15.33
CA GLU A 303 2.33 6.88 -14.41
C GLU A 303 2.05 6.46 -12.94
N GLY A 304 1.25 5.41 -12.76
CA GLY A 304 1.00 4.81 -11.44
C GLY A 304 2.30 4.45 -10.72
N TYR A 305 3.30 3.95 -11.44
CA TYR A 305 4.60 3.54 -10.91
C TYR A 305 5.31 4.65 -10.14
N LEU A 306 5.39 5.86 -10.70
CA LEU A 306 6.02 7.02 -10.06
C LEU A 306 5.32 7.37 -8.74
N ALA A 307 3.99 7.40 -8.75
CA ALA A 307 3.19 7.68 -7.56
C ALA A 307 3.31 6.57 -6.49
N TRP A 308 3.41 5.30 -6.91
CA TRP A 308 3.58 4.16 -5.99
C TRP A 308 5.00 4.11 -5.39
N ALA A 309 6.03 4.40 -6.19
CA ALA A 309 7.42 4.53 -5.73
C ALA A 309 7.56 5.69 -4.71
N ALA A 310 7.01 6.86 -5.04
CA ALA A 310 6.97 8.00 -4.13
C ALA A 310 6.20 7.70 -2.84
N ALA A 311 5.01 7.09 -2.92
CA ALA A 311 4.22 6.71 -1.74
C ALA A 311 4.90 5.62 -0.90
N ALA A 312 5.60 4.67 -1.52
CA ALA A 312 6.40 3.67 -0.83
C ALA A 312 7.54 4.31 -0.03
N ALA A 313 8.30 5.25 -0.64
CA ALA A 313 9.34 6.01 0.04
C ALA A 313 8.79 6.83 1.22
N LEU A 314 7.65 7.51 1.04
CA LEU A 314 6.97 8.29 2.08
C LEU A 314 6.48 7.43 3.25
N PHE A 315 6.05 6.19 3.00
CA PHE A 315 5.60 5.27 4.05
C PHE A 315 6.72 4.42 4.65
N ALA A 316 7.89 4.28 4.00
CA ALA A 316 8.95 3.36 4.42
C ALA A 316 9.47 3.57 5.85
N PRO A 317 9.75 4.80 6.35
CA PRO A 317 10.24 4.99 7.72
C PRO A 317 9.16 4.61 8.75
N VAL A 318 7.93 5.07 8.53
CA VAL A 318 6.79 4.84 9.44
C VAL A 318 6.37 3.38 9.46
N THR A 319 6.46 2.66 8.34
CA THR A 319 6.20 1.21 8.30
C THR A 319 7.36 0.41 8.88
N LEU A 320 8.56 0.54 8.32
CA LEU A 320 9.69 -0.32 8.69
C LEU A 320 10.17 -0.08 10.13
N PHE A 321 10.05 1.14 10.66
CA PHE A 321 10.63 1.52 11.95
C PHE A 321 9.61 1.92 13.03
N ALA A 322 8.30 1.70 12.83
CA ALA A 322 7.25 1.87 13.84
C ALA A 322 7.61 1.30 15.23
N ALA A 323 7.07 1.92 16.28
CA ALA A 323 7.09 1.37 17.64
C ALA A 323 6.27 0.08 17.76
N GLU A 324 5.09 0.06 17.13
CA GLU A 324 4.12 -1.02 17.32
C GLU A 324 4.44 -2.26 16.49
N GLY A 325 4.22 -3.42 17.10
CA GLY A 325 4.58 -4.74 16.58
C GLY A 325 3.73 -5.25 15.41
N TRP A 326 3.58 -4.49 14.32
CA TRP A 326 2.97 -5.00 13.08
C TRP A 326 3.74 -6.21 12.53
N ARG A 327 5.07 -6.25 12.74
CA ARG A 327 5.93 -7.40 12.46
C ARG A 327 5.50 -8.68 13.19
N THR A 328 4.74 -8.54 14.27
CA THR A 328 4.13 -9.63 15.07
C THR A 328 2.60 -9.66 14.98
N ASP A 329 1.97 -8.78 14.20
CA ASP A 329 0.51 -8.72 14.01
C ASP A 329 0.12 -9.46 12.73
N ARG A 330 -0.38 -10.68 12.92
CA ARG A 330 -0.83 -11.54 11.82
C ARG A 330 -2.04 -10.97 11.06
N GLU A 331 -2.86 -10.11 11.68
CA GLU A 331 -4.01 -9.51 11.03
C GLU A 331 -3.60 -8.34 10.12
N VAL A 332 -2.55 -7.58 10.46
CA VAL A 332 -1.96 -6.57 9.56
C VAL A 332 -1.37 -7.22 8.31
N TRP A 333 -0.58 -8.29 8.46
CA TRP A 333 -0.06 -9.06 7.31
C TRP A 333 -1.19 -9.64 6.45
N ARG A 334 -2.20 -10.26 7.07
CA ARG A 334 -3.40 -10.76 6.37
C ARG A 334 -4.10 -9.66 5.57
N ALA A 335 -4.33 -8.50 6.18
CA ALA A 335 -5.03 -7.40 5.51
C ALA A 335 -4.21 -6.78 4.37
N ALA A 336 -2.87 -6.80 4.44
CA ALA A 336 -2.01 -6.36 3.34
C ALA A 336 -2.00 -7.36 2.18
N ILE A 337 -1.89 -8.65 2.47
CA ILE A 337 -1.94 -9.72 1.45
C ILE A 337 -3.30 -9.72 0.71
N ARG A 338 -4.41 -9.53 1.43
CA ARG A 338 -5.76 -9.37 0.84
C ARG A 338 -5.95 -8.11 -0.01
N LYS A 339 -5.02 -7.14 0.06
CA LYS A 339 -4.98 -5.97 -0.84
C LYS A 339 -4.15 -6.27 -2.09
N GLY A 340 -2.94 -6.83 -1.95
CA GLY A 340 -2.15 -7.26 -3.11
C GLY A 340 -2.91 -8.24 -4.02
N LEU A 341 -3.55 -9.26 -3.42
CA LEU A 341 -4.44 -10.19 -4.13
C LEU A 341 -5.66 -9.53 -4.79
N LEU A 342 -6.11 -8.36 -4.31
CA LEU A 342 -7.20 -7.61 -4.96
C LEU A 342 -6.73 -6.99 -6.27
N LEU A 343 -5.51 -6.44 -6.30
CA LEU A 343 -4.98 -5.80 -7.52
C LEU A 343 -4.67 -6.85 -8.60
N ILE A 344 -4.04 -7.97 -8.23
CA ILE A 344 -3.81 -9.11 -9.14
C ILE A 344 -5.15 -9.62 -9.71
N GLY A 345 -6.17 -9.82 -8.86
CA GLY A 345 -7.48 -10.31 -9.30
C GLY A 345 -8.26 -9.32 -10.18
N VAL A 346 -8.20 -8.02 -9.86
CA VAL A 346 -8.83 -6.96 -10.68
C VAL A 346 -8.15 -6.80 -12.03
N TRP A 347 -6.81 -6.82 -12.06
CA TRP A 347 -6.06 -6.75 -13.33
C TRP A 347 -6.35 -7.96 -14.20
N SER A 348 -6.17 -9.18 -13.68
CA SER A 348 -6.36 -10.41 -14.46
C SER A 348 -7.78 -10.49 -15.03
N LEU A 349 -8.82 -10.11 -14.26
CA LEU A 349 -10.20 -10.04 -14.76
C LEU A 349 -10.39 -8.94 -15.83
N GLY A 350 -9.68 -7.82 -15.71
CA GLY A 350 -9.63 -6.78 -16.74
C GLY A 350 -8.91 -7.24 -18.02
N SER A 351 -7.86 -8.06 -17.90
CA SER A 351 -7.17 -8.68 -19.04
C SER A 351 -8.09 -9.64 -19.79
N VAL A 352 -8.92 -10.46 -19.10
CA VAL A 352 -10.00 -11.22 -19.75
C VAL A 352 -10.94 -10.30 -20.54
N LEU A 353 -11.35 -9.17 -19.97
CA LEU A 353 -12.28 -8.24 -20.62
C LEU A 353 -11.65 -7.57 -21.86
N MET A 354 -10.37 -7.18 -21.81
CA MET A 354 -9.64 -6.69 -22.97
C MET A 354 -9.59 -7.76 -24.08
N ARG A 355 -9.11 -8.98 -23.76
CA ARG A 355 -9.02 -10.10 -24.70
C ARG A 355 -10.34 -10.49 -25.36
N LEU A 356 -11.44 -10.50 -24.60
CA LEU A 356 -12.77 -10.74 -25.16
C LEU A 356 -13.25 -9.60 -26.06
N THR A 357 -12.90 -8.34 -25.73
CA THR A 357 -13.19 -7.19 -26.59
C THR A 357 -12.40 -7.27 -27.89
N ASP A 358 -11.11 -7.57 -27.82
CA ASP A 358 -10.22 -7.70 -28.97
C ASP A 358 -10.64 -8.86 -29.90
N LEU A 359 -11.05 -10.00 -29.32
CA LEU A 359 -11.64 -11.12 -30.06
C LEU A 359 -12.91 -10.69 -30.81
N VAL A 360 -13.85 -10.01 -30.14
CA VAL A 360 -15.10 -9.55 -30.75
C VAL A 360 -14.83 -8.53 -31.84
N VAL A 361 -13.91 -7.59 -31.63
CA VAL A 361 -13.49 -6.59 -32.61
C VAL A 361 -12.87 -7.24 -33.84
N ALA A 362 -11.92 -8.14 -33.66
CA ALA A 362 -11.25 -8.80 -34.78
C ALA A 362 -12.19 -9.74 -35.56
N VAL A 363 -13.20 -10.35 -34.91
CA VAL A 363 -14.28 -11.09 -35.60
C VAL A 363 -15.20 -10.14 -36.37
N LEU A 364 -15.62 -9.01 -35.79
CA LEU A 364 -16.51 -8.03 -36.44
C LEU A 364 -15.88 -7.31 -37.63
N LEU A 365 -14.54 -7.14 -37.61
CA LEU A 365 -13.77 -6.49 -38.67
C LEU A 365 -13.09 -7.48 -39.63
N ASN A 366 -13.32 -8.78 -39.44
CA ASN A 366 -12.70 -9.87 -40.20
C ASN A 366 -11.15 -9.77 -40.29
N TYR A 367 -10.52 -9.34 -39.20
CA TYR A 367 -9.06 -9.25 -39.10
C TYR A 367 -8.44 -10.66 -38.91
N PRO A 368 -7.22 -10.90 -39.39
CA PRO A 368 -6.48 -12.14 -39.11
C PRO A 368 -6.25 -12.26 -37.60
N LEU A 369 -6.75 -13.33 -36.98
CA LEU A 369 -6.71 -13.50 -35.53
C LEU A 369 -6.58 -14.98 -35.14
N SER A 370 -5.69 -15.29 -34.21
CA SER A 370 -5.62 -16.64 -33.62
C SER A 370 -6.65 -16.79 -32.52
N ARG A 371 -7.77 -17.46 -32.83
CA ARG A 371 -8.83 -17.75 -31.85
C ARG A 371 -8.31 -18.60 -30.69
N TYR A 372 -7.35 -19.49 -30.97
CA TYR A 372 -6.76 -20.38 -29.98
C TYR A 372 -5.93 -19.62 -28.94
N ASP A 373 -5.05 -18.72 -29.40
CA ASP A 373 -4.12 -18.02 -28.52
C ASP A 373 -4.84 -16.99 -27.64
N THR A 374 -5.76 -16.20 -28.22
CA THR A 374 -6.58 -15.24 -27.45
C THR A 374 -7.43 -15.93 -26.38
N MET A 375 -8.05 -17.08 -26.70
CA MET A 375 -8.80 -17.86 -25.71
C MET A 375 -7.91 -18.52 -24.65
N THR A 376 -6.73 -19.02 -25.04
CA THR A 376 -5.76 -19.62 -24.12
C THR A 376 -5.26 -18.60 -23.11
N MET A 377 -4.84 -17.42 -23.57
CA MET A 377 -4.43 -16.32 -22.69
C MET A 377 -5.59 -15.86 -21.77
N ALA A 378 -6.82 -15.73 -22.31
CA ALA A 378 -7.99 -15.40 -21.51
C ALA A 378 -8.32 -16.47 -20.44
N ALA A 379 -8.04 -17.75 -20.69
CA ALA A 379 -8.19 -18.83 -19.72
C ALA A 379 -7.11 -18.77 -18.61
N PHE A 380 -5.86 -18.43 -18.95
CA PHE A 380 -4.80 -18.15 -17.96
C PHE A 380 -5.17 -16.96 -17.07
N ASP A 381 -5.67 -15.88 -17.66
CA ASP A 381 -6.14 -14.68 -16.95
C ASP A 381 -7.31 -14.99 -16.01
N LEU A 382 -8.34 -15.69 -16.51
CA LEU A 382 -9.50 -16.07 -15.70
C LEU A 382 -9.09 -16.99 -14.54
N THR A 383 -8.20 -17.95 -14.78
CA THR A 383 -7.67 -18.84 -13.73
C THR A 383 -6.90 -18.06 -12.66
N THR A 384 -6.06 -17.11 -13.08
CA THR A 384 -5.30 -16.23 -12.19
C THR A 384 -6.22 -15.33 -11.37
N ALA A 385 -7.25 -14.75 -12.00
CA ALA A 385 -8.27 -13.95 -11.33
C ALA A 385 -9.04 -14.75 -10.28
N VAL A 386 -9.58 -15.91 -10.65
CA VAL A 386 -10.34 -16.81 -9.77
C VAL A 386 -9.49 -17.25 -8.59
N LEU A 387 -8.23 -17.65 -8.80
CA LEU A 387 -7.32 -18.04 -7.74
C LEU A 387 -6.99 -16.87 -6.79
N ALA A 388 -6.72 -15.67 -7.33
CA ALA A 388 -6.44 -14.49 -6.54
C ALA A 388 -7.65 -14.07 -5.68
N PHE A 389 -8.87 -14.09 -6.24
CA PHE A 389 -10.10 -13.81 -5.49
C PHE A 389 -10.41 -14.91 -4.47
N TRP A 390 -10.26 -16.19 -4.81
CA TRP A 390 -10.45 -17.30 -3.89
C TRP A 390 -9.49 -17.21 -2.70
N LEU A 391 -8.19 -16.97 -2.94
CA LEU A 391 -7.20 -16.73 -1.90
C LEU A 391 -7.56 -15.50 -1.07
N ARG A 392 -7.96 -14.39 -1.71
CA ARG A 392 -8.37 -13.17 -1.02
C ARG A 392 -9.57 -13.39 -0.10
N ILE A 393 -10.54 -14.21 -0.48
CA ILE A 393 -11.66 -14.58 0.40
C ILE A 393 -11.15 -15.47 1.54
N ASN A 394 -10.39 -16.51 1.21
CA ASN A 394 -10.02 -17.58 2.12
C ASN A 394 -8.81 -17.33 3.03
N PHE A 395 -8.02 -16.26 2.84
CA PHE A 395 -6.83 -15.96 3.67
C PHE A 395 -7.14 -15.72 5.18
N GLY A 396 -8.42 -15.50 5.50
CA GLY A 396 -8.96 -15.45 6.87
C GLY A 396 -9.40 -16.79 7.46
N ASN A 397 -9.67 -17.79 6.62
CA ASN A 397 -10.35 -19.02 7.02
C ASN A 397 -9.43 -19.92 7.88
N ARG A 398 -9.86 -20.21 9.10
CA ARG A 398 -9.11 -21.01 10.08
C ARG A 398 -9.21 -22.53 9.85
N ALA A 399 -10.13 -22.99 9.00
CA ALA A 399 -10.24 -24.40 8.63
C ALA A 399 -9.15 -24.84 7.62
N LEU A 400 -8.60 -23.91 6.84
CA LEU A 400 -7.62 -24.24 5.80
C LEU A 400 -6.21 -24.48 6.37
N ARG A 401 -5.56 -25.51 5.87
CA ARG A 401 -4.17 -25.86 6.23
C ARG A 401 -3.23 -24.75 5.75
N PRO A 402 -2.36 -24.15 6.60
CA PRO A 402 -1.44 -23.10 6.18
C PRO A 402 -0.51 -23.47 5.03
N ARG A 403 -0.14 -24.76 4.91
CA ARG A 403 0.62 -25.30 3.77
C ARG A 403 -0.12 -25.15 2.44
N LEU A 404 -1.44 -25.39 2.41
CA LEU A 404 -2.26 -25.22 1.20
C LEU A 404 -2.33 -23.75 0.79
N VAL A 405 -2.52 -22.84 1.75
CA VAL A 405 -2.56 -21.39 1.47
C VAL A 405 -1.21 -20.89 0.92
N ALA A 406 -0.09 -21.37 1.47
CA ALA A 406 1.24 -21.06 0.95
C ALA A 406 1.48 -21.67 -0.45
N ALA A 407 1.13 -22.94 -0.67
CA ALA A 407 1.26 -23.60 -1.96
C ALA A 407 0.43 -22.92 -3.05
N LEU A 408 -0.84 -22.58 -2.78
CA LEU A 408 -1.70 -21.86 -3.72
C LEU A 408 -1.23 -20.42 -3.97
N SER A 409 -0.55 -19.78 -3.01
CA SER A 409 0.07 -18.47 -3.24
C SER A 409 1.33 -18.59 -4.11
N GLY A 410 2.11 -19.66 -3.95
CA GLY A 410 3.23 -20.00 -4.86
C GLY A 410 2.76 -20.35 -6.27
N PHE A 411 1.64 -21.08 -6.37
CA PHE A 411 1.00 -21.37 -7.66
C PHE A 411 0.44 -20.11 -8.33
N LEU A 412 -0.12 -19.16 -7.57
CA LEU A 412 -0.51 -17.85 -8.12
C LEU A 412 0.70 -17.08 -8.68
N PHE A 413 1.84 -17.09 -7.97
CA PHE A 413 3.07 -16.49 -8.48
C PHE A 413 3.56 -17.20 -9.76
N ALA A 414 3.54 -18.53 -9.80
CA ALA A 414 3.87 -19.29 -10.99
C ALA A 414 2.93 -18.95 -12.16
N LEU A 415 1.61 -18.85 -11.92
CA LEU A 415 0.65 -18.43 -12.94
C LEU A 415 0.93 -17.01 -13.46
N THR A 416 1.27 -16.04 -12.61
CA THR A 416 1.62 -14.69 -13.08
C THR A 416 2.88 -14.68 -13.97
N VAL A 417 3.89 -15.51 -13.65
CA VAL A 417 5.11 -15.62 -14.46
C VAL A 417 4.86 -16.40 -15.76
N CYS A 418 4.11 -17.50 -15.72
CA CYS A 418 3.70 -18.24 -16.91
C CYS A 418 2.82 -17.38 -17.83
N ARG A 419 1.90 -16.58 -17.28
CA ARG A 419 1.13 -15.59 -18.03
C ARG A 419 2.08 -14.64 -18.78
N LEU A 420 2.98 -13.95 -18.07
CA LEU A 420 3.93 -13.00 -18.69
C LEU A 420 4.69 -13.62 -19.87
N ILE A 421 5.19 -14.85 -19.73
CA ILE A 421 5.94 -15.56 -20.79
C ILE A 421 5.03 -15.98 -21.95
N VAL A 422 3.83 -16.50 -21.68
CA VAL A 422 2.87 -16.92 -22.71
C VAL A 422 2.32 -15.71 -23.47
N GLU A 423 2.12 -14.58 -22.81
CA GLU A 423 1.68 -13.34 -23.43
C GLU A 423 2.74 -12.77 -24.38
N ASP A 424 4.00 -12.70 -23.94
CA ASP A 424 5.14 -12.21 -24.73
C ASP A 424 5.36 -13.01 -26.04
N VAL A 425 5.24 -14.34 -25.95
CA VAL A 425 5.40 -15.29 -27.06
C VAL A 425 4.18 -15.33 -28.01
N LEU A 426 2.97 -15.11 -27.50
CA LEU A 426 1.73 -15.18 -28.29
C LEU A 426 1.11 -13.81 -28.61
N ALA A 427 1.82 -12.70 -28.34
CA ALA A 427 1.33 -11.38 -28.66
C ALA A 427 1.29 -11.13 -30.18
N PRO A 428 0.20 -10.56 -30.72
CA PRO A 428 0.13 -10.23 -32.14
C PRO A 428 1.05 -9.04 -32.45
N ARG A 429 1.91 -9.21 -33.47
CA ARG A 429 2.90 -8.23 -33.92
C ARG A 429 2.65 -7.84 -35.37
N PHE A 430 2.94 -6.59 -35.72
CA PHE A 430 2.98 -6.10 -37.09
C PHE A 430 4.30 -6.54 -37.74
N GLU A 431 4.26 -6.85 -39.05
CA GLU A 431 5.49 -7.05 -39.81
C GLU A 431 6.28 -5.74 -39.89
N THR A 432 7.57 -5.78 -39.57
CA THR A 432 8.45 -4.61 -39.67
C THR A 432 8.69 -4.28 -41.14
N ALA A 433 8.34 -3.05 -41.55
CA ALA A 433 8.44 -2.62 -42.94
C ALA A 433 9.89 -2.75 -43.47
N PRO A 434 10.12 -3.28 -44.69
CA PRO A 434 11.47 -3.50 -45.22
C PRO A 434 12.32 -2.22 -45.21
N GLY A 435 13.44 -2.25 -44.49
CA GLY A 435 14.35 -1.12 -44.35
C GLY A 435 14.02 -0.13 -43.22
N ALA A 436 12.94 -0.33 -42.46
CA ALA A 436 12.69 0.44 -41.24
C ALA A 436 13.74 0.09 -40.16
N ALA A 437 14.48 1.09 -39.70
CA ALA A 437 15.42 0.90 -38.59
C ALA A 437 14.64 0.66 -37.27
N PRO A 438 14.96 -0.40 -36.49
CA PRO A 438 14.36 -0.60 -35.19
C PRO A 438 14.60 0.59 -34.27
N ASN A 439 13.58 1.04 -33.53
CA ASN A 439 13.76 2.11 -32.55
C ASN A 439 14.72 1.62 -31.44
N PRO A 440 15.79 2.38 -31.11
CA PRO A 440 16.81 1.93 -30.18
C PRO A 440 16.35 1.87 -28.70
N VAL A 441 15.19 2.46 -28.39
CA VAL A 441 14.64 2.61 -27.04
C VAL A 441 13.49 1.62 -26.76
N TYR A 442 12.60 1.38 -27.74
CA TYR A 442 11.46 0.47 -27.61
C TYR A 442 11.27 -0.41 -28.85
N GLY A 443 11.10 -1.72 -28.65
CA GLY A 443 10.85 -2.71 -29.70
C GLY A 443 9.37 -2.91 -29.99
N ASN A 444 8.59 -1.83 -30.06
CA ASN A 444 7.13 -1.91 -30.14
C ASN A 444 6.65 -2.22 -31.56
N ASP A 445 6.75 -3.50 -31.95
CA ASP A 445 6.07 -4.07 -33.11
C ASP A 445 4.65 -4.57 -32.77
N LEU A 446 4.18 -4.39 -31.54
CA LEU A 446 2.96 -5.01 -31.03
C LEU A 446 1.68 -4.36 -31.62
N ALA A 447 0.80 -5.19 -32.18
CA ALA A 447 -0.51 -4.75 -32.65
C ALA A 447 -1.46 -4.42 -31.49
N GLN A 448 -1.26 -5.04 -30.32
CA GLN A 448 -2.02 -4.81 -29.09
C GLN A 448 -1.12 -5.01 -27.87
N GLN A 449 -1.08 -4.04 -26.94
CA GLN A 449 -0.12 -4.02 -25.82
C GLN A 449 -0.84 -4.12 -24.47
N ILE A 450 -1.40 -5.31 -24.23
CA ILE A 450 -2.01 -5.70 -22.95
C ILE A 450 -0.95 -5.85 -21.85
N THR A 451 0.23 -6.36 -22.21
CA THR A 451 1.29 -6.75 -21.28
C THR A 451 2.35 -5.65 -21.18
N SER A 452 2.74 -5.28 -19.96
CA SER A 452 3.66 -4.16 -19.70
C SER A 452 4.54 -4.38 -18.46
N VAL A 453 5.32 -3.36 -18.06
CA VAL A 453 5.94 -3.29 -16.72
C VAL A 453 4.96 -3.61 -15.57
N PHE A 454 3.64 -3.43 -15.77
CA PHE A 454 2.66 -3.77 -14.75
C PHE A 454 2.60 -5.27 -14.46
N ASP A 455 2.71 -6.14 -15.46
CA ASP A 455 2.68 -7.59 -15.27
C ASP A 455 3.93 -8.10 -14.55
N VAL A 456 5.09 -7.53 -14.87
CA VAL A 456 6.34 -7.74 -14.11
C VAL A 456 6.20 -7.23 -12.67
N THR A 457 5.56 -6.07 -12.48
CA THR A 457 5.22 -5.51 -11.16
C THR A 457 4.29 -6.45 -10.37
N LEU A 458 3.31 -7.08 -11.02
CA LEU A 458 2.39 -8.03 -10.40
C LEU A 458 3.05 -9.38 -10.10
N CYS A 459 3.99 -9.85 -10.91
CA CYS A 459 4.81 -11.03 -10.60
C CYS A 459 5.62 -10.80 -9.32
N LEU A 460 6.29 -9.64 -9.20
CA LEU A 460 7.06 -9.27 -8.01
C LEU A 460 6.17 -8.98 -6.79
N LEU A 461 4.95 -8.49 -7.00
CA LEU A 461 3.94 -8.37 -5.95
C LEU A 461 3.43 -9.74 -5.48
N ALA A 462 3.26 -10.70 -6.39
CA ALA A 462 2.89 -12.08 -6.06
C ALA A 462 4.01 -12.80 -5.28
N LEU A 463 5.27 -12.61 -5.67
CA LEU A 463 6.44 -13.06 -4.88
C LEU A 463 6.46 -12.41 -3.48
N SER A 464 6.19 -11.10 -3.40
CA SER A 464 6.07 -10.38 -2.13
C SER A 464 4.91 -10.88 -1.26
N ILE A 465 3.80 -11.31 -1.87
CA ILE A 465 2.69 -11.99 -1.21
C ILE A 465 3.15 -13.35 -0.65
N VAL A 466 3.84 -14.19 -1.43
CA VAL A 466 4.38 -15.49 -0.98
C VAL A 466 5.28 -15.31 0.24
N ALA A 467 6.23 -14.38 0.18
CA ALA A 467 7.08 -14.02 1.32
C ALA A 467 6.24 -13.57 2.54
N GLY A 468 5.21 -12.74 2.30
CA GLY A 468 4.24 -12.33 3.32
C GLY A 468 3.46 -13.49 3.94
N VAL A 469 3.05 -14.51 3.16
CA VAL A 469 2.39 -15.72 3.69
C VAL A 469 3.33 -16.48 4.61
N ILE A 470 4.59 -16.66 4.21
CA ILE A 470 5.61 -17.37 4.99
C ILE A 470 5.88 -16.64 6.31
N VAL A 471 6.00 -15.32 6.30
CA VAL A 471 6.16 -14.50 7.52
C VAL A 471 4.91 -14.59 8.40
N ALA A 472 3.71 -14.41 7.84
CA ALA A 472 2.45 -14.48 8.57
C ALA A 472 2.14 -15.87 9.16
N ALA A 473 2.73 -16.93 8.61
CA ALA A 473 2.67 -18.29 9.15
C ALA A 473 3.65 -18.52 10.32
N ARG A 474 4.81 -17.84 10.33
CA ARG A 474 5.79 -17.91 11.43
C ARG A 474 5.35 -17.13 12.68
N ILE A 475 4.49 -16.12 12.53
CA ILE A 475 3.89 -15.36 13.65
C ILE A 475 2.97 -16.28 14.47
N ARG A 476 3.44 -16.72 15.65
CA ARG A 476 2.65 -17.53 16.59
C ARG A 476 1.43 -16.75 17.10
N PRO A 477 0.20 -17.29 17.00
CA PRO A 477 -0.98 -16.61 17.55
C PRO A 477 -0.90 -16.56 19.09
N LEU A 478 -1.21 -15.40 19.68
CA LEU A 478 -1.14 -15.10 21.13
C LEU A 478 -2.21 -15.80 21.99
N ARG A 479 -2.43 -17.10 21.77
CA ARG A 479 -3.59 -17.86 22.27
C ARG A 479 -3.43 -18.47 23.68
N ARG A 480 -2.47 -17.99 24.50
CA ARG A 480 -2.07 -18.69 25.75
C ARG A 480 -1.89 -17.88 27.04
N ARG A 481 -2.17 -16.57 27.09
CA ARG A 481 -2.20 -15.81 28.38
C ARG A 481 -3.61 -15.71 29.00
N LEU A 482 -4.63 -15.30 28.24
CA LEU A 482 -5.99 -15.15 28.79
C LEU A 482 -6.63 -16.48 29.24
N ARG A 483 -6.46 -17.57 28.47
CA ARG A 483 -7.02 -18.90 28.82
C ARG A 483 -6.20 -19.70 29.84
N ARG A 484 -5.27 -19.05 30.56
CA ARG A 484 -4.53 -19.65 31.69
C ARG A 484 -4.70 -18.92 33.03
N ARG A 485 -5.53 -17.86 33.08
CA ARG A 485 -6.28 -17.53 34.30
C ARG A 485 -7.36 -18.61 34.48
N ARG A 486 -6.93 -19.75 35.03
CA ARG A 486 -7.80 -20.64 35.81
C ARG A 486 -8.47 -19.75 36.88
N PRO A 487 -9.77 -19.91 37.20
CA PRO A 487 -10.31 -19.28 38.40
C PRO A 487 -9.42 -19.64 39.57
N ALA A 488 -9.01 -18.65 40.36
CA ALA A 488 -8.34 -18.95 41.62
C ALA A 488 -9.31 -19.79 42.47
N PRO A 489 -8.85 -20.84 43.17
CA PRO A 489 -9.65 -21.44 44.22
C PRO A 489 -10.12 -20.34 45.16
N ARG A 490 -11.42 -20.31 45.49
CA ARG A 490 -11.92 -19.40 46.53
C ARG A 490 -11.10 -19.69 47.79
N PRO A 491 -10.50 -18.69 48.47
CA PRO A 491 -9.90 -18.93 49.77
C PRO A 491 -10.98 -19.50 50.70
N GLY A 492 -10.66 -20.58 51.42
CA GLY A 492 -11.58 -21.17 52.38
C GLY A 492 -11.90 -20.17 53.48
N GLY A 493 -13.18 -20.01 53.81
CA GLY A 493 -13.60 -19.06 54.84
C GLY A 493 -13.14 -19.50 56.23
N THR A 494 -12.20 -18.77 56.82
CA THR A 494 -11.81 -18.91 58.22
C THR A 494 -12.79 -18.15 59.13
N GLY A 495 -14.02 -18.68 59.25
CA GLY A 495 -14.99 -18.25 60.25
C GLY A 495 -15.04 -19.26 61.41
N PRO A 496 -14.79 -18.88 62.66
CA PRO A 496 -14.77 -19.82 63.79
C PRO A 496 -16.19 -20.21 64.20
N GLY A 497 -16.62 -21.42 63.83
CA GLY A 497 -17.89 -22.03 64.26
C GLY A 497 -17.64 -23.39 64.90
N GLN A 498 -18.06 -23.56 66.15
CA GLN A 498 -17.81 -24.78 66.93
C GLN A 498 -18.56 -25.99 66.34
N ARG A 499 -17.87 -27.11 66.16
CA ARG A 499 -18.52 -28.43 66.01
C ARG A 499 -18.67 -29.08 67.38
N ARG A 500 -19.91 -29.23 67.84
CA ARG A 500 -20.26 -30.15 68.93
C ARG A 500 -20.74 -31.47 68.29
N PRO A 501 -20.26 -32.65 68.74
CA PRO A 501 -20.61 -33.92 68.10
C PRO A 501 -21.94 -34.51 68.62
N GLY A 502 -22.68 -35.20 67.74
CA GLY A 502 -23.87 -36.00 68.10
C GLY A 502 -25.11 -35.63 67.26
N GLY A 503 -25.69 -36.62 66.56
CA GLY A 503 -26.93 -36.47 65.78
C GLY A 503 -26.99 -37.36 64.52
N PRO A 504 -27.82 -38.43 64.50
CA PRO A 504 -28.09 -39.24 63.31
C PRO A 504 -29.03 -38.53 62.29
N PRO A 505 -29.11 -39.00 61.03
CA PRO A 505 -29.85 -38.33 59.95
C PRO A 505 -31.29 -38.88 59.73
N PRO A 506 -32.14 -38.11 59.03
CA PRO A 506 -33.19 -38.63 58.16
C PRO A 506 -32.98 -38.26 56.66
N PRO A 507 -33.63 -38.96 55.69
CA PRO A 507 -33.29 -38.88 54.27
C PRO A 507 -34.35 -38.21 53.35
N SER A 508 -33.90 -37.91 52.12
CA SER A 508 -34.58 -37.94 50.79
C SER A 508 -36.03 -37.45 50.57
N GLU A 509 -36.23 -36.85 49.38
CA GLU A 509 -37.53 -36.59 48.69
C GLU A 509 -38.51 -35.60 49.36
N ALA A 510 -39.43 -34.93 48.66
CA ALA A 510 -39.50 -34.48 47.25
C ALA A 510 -40.64 -33.42 47.11
N LYS A 511 -40.71 -32.71 45.96
CA LYS A 511 -41.84 -31.82 45.54
C LYS A 511 -42.06 -30.56 46.43
N THR A 512 -42.84 -29.54 46.04
CA THR A 512 -43.03 -28.86 44.73
C THR A 512 -43.80 -27.54 44.95
N THR A 513 -43.43 -26.46 44.24
CA THR A 513 -44.14 -25.16 44.02
C THR A 513 -44.89 -24.45 45.17
N GLN A 514 -44.61 -23.15 45.33
CA GLN A 514 -45.61 -22.15 45.73
C GLN A 514 -45.39 -20.83 44.98
N PHE A 515 -46.46 -20.04 44.83
CA PHE A 515 -46.47 -18.70 44.24
C PHE A 515 -47.28 -17.76 45.15
N GLY A 516 -46.84 -16.50 45.25
CA GLY A 516 -47.52 -15.34 45.85
C GLY A 516 -46.64 -14.12 45.57
N ALA A 517 -47.12 -13.07 44.90
CA ALA A 517 -48.17 -12.12 45.29
C ALA A 517 -47.64 -11.07 46.29
N ALA A 518 -48.01 -9.80 46.10
CA ALA A 518 -47.40 -8.63 46.73
C ALA A 518 -48.45 -7.78 47.43
N ASP A 519 -48.01 -6.85 48.30
CA ASP A 519 -48.56 -5.48 48.27
C ASP A 519 -47.64 -4.42 48.91
N HIS A 520 -48.08 -3.16 48.81
CA HIS A 520 -47.76 -1.88 49.51
C HIS A 520 -46.53 -1.74 50.47
N GLY A 521 -45.93 -0.56 50.64
CA GLY A 521 -46.27 0.79 50.16
C GLY A 521 -45.25 1.85 50.60
N ASP A 522 -45.60 3.13 50.40
CA ASP A 522 -44.87 4.37 50.79
C ASP A 522 -43.47 4.58 50.14
N ASP A 523 -43.02 5.77 49.74
CA ASP A 523 -43.51 7.14 50.02
C ASP A 523 -43.24 8.11 48.82
N ALA A 524 -43.84 9.31 48.79
CA ALA A 524 -43.80 10.27 47.66
C ALA A 524 -44.19 11.72 48.08
N PRO A 525 -44.32 12.72 47.18
CA PRO A 525 -43.46 13.21 46.08
C PRO A 525 -43.09 14.71 46.25
N THR A 526 -42.46 15.36 45.26
CA THR A 526 -42.59 16.84 45.09
C THR A 526 -42.39 17.34 43.64
N THR A 527 -43.45 18.00 43.16
CA THR A 527 -43.66 18.95 42.02
C THR A 527 -42.44 19.62 41.33
N VAL A 528 -42.36 19.77 39.98
CA VAL A 528 -43.17 20.63 39.04
C VAL A 528 -42.91 22.14 39.25
N LEU A 529 -42.55 23.01 38.29
CA LEU A 529 -42.28 22.99 36.81
C LEU A 529 -41.19 24.09 36.49
N SER A 530 -40.88 24.70 35.31
CA SER A 530 -41.44 24.76 33.94
C SER A 530 -40.41 25.29 32.89
N GLY A 531 -40.67 25.07 31.58
CA GLY A 531 -40.13 25.85 30.42
C GLY A 531 -38.65 25.65 30.00
N GLY A 532 -38.25 25.75 28.72
CA GLY A 532 -39.01 25.96 27.47
C GLY A 532 -38.11 25.94 26.21
N ALA A 533 -38.73 25.88 25.01
CA ALA A 533 -38.12 26.00 23.65
C ALA A 533 -36.94 25.04 23.29
N GLY A 534 -37.19 24.05 22.42
CA GLY A 534 -36.12 23.15 21.90
C GLY A 534 -36.54 21.80 21.30
N ARG A 535 -37.83 21.49 21.18
CA ARG A 535 -38.35 20.30 20.46
C ARG A 535 -38.21 20.49 18.93
N SER A 536 -38.07 19.47 18.08
CA SER A 536 -38.38 18.02 18.23
C SER A 536 -37.56 17.12 17.27
N PRO A 537 -37.52 15.78 17.50
CA PRO A 537 -36.73 14.82 16.72
C PRO A 537 -37.57 14.00 15.71
N ARG A 538 -36.89 13.25 14.81
CA ARG A 538 -37.47 12.12 14.04
C ARG A 538 -36.42 11.04 13.77
N ILE A 539 -36.75 9.75 13.63
CA ILE A 539 -37.89 8.93 14.08
C ILE A 539 -37.33 7.50 14.26
N PHE A 540 -37.79 6.77 15.27
CA PHE A 540 -37.79 5.31 15.25
C PHE A 540 -39.25 4.87 15.41
N ARG A 541 -39.78 4.08 14.46
CA ARG A 541 -41.11 3.45 14.58
C ARG A 541 -41.10 2.09 13.90
N SER A 542 -41.61 1.12 14.65
CA SER A 542 -42.09 -0.16 14.17
C SER A 542 -43.38 -0.45 14.93
N THR A 543 -44.53 -0.35 14.27
CA THR A 543 -45.85 -0.64 14.85
C THR A 543 -46.76 -1.22 13.78
N GLU A 544 -47.05 -2.52 13.93
CA GLU A 544 -48.40 -3.12 13.76
C GLU A 544 -48.97 -3.18 12.31
N SER A 545 -49.89 -4.07 11.97
CA SER A 545 -50.72 -4.99 12.78
C SER A 545 -50.89 -6.36 12.11
N ALA A 546 -51.14 -7.42 12.91
CA ALA A 546 -51.83 -8.68 12.54
C ALA A 546 -51.23 -9.56 11.39
N GLN A 547 -51.43 -10.88 11.33
CA GLN A 547 -52.27 -11.78 12.15
C GLN A 547 -51.64 -13.19 12.26
N GLN A 548 -51.92 -13.88 13.37
CA GLN A 548 -51.91 -15.35 13.56
C GLN A 548 -50.71 -16.20 13.05
N ALA A 549 -49.83 -16.55 14.00
CA ALA A 549 -49.15 -17.85 14.01
C ALA A 549 -50.15 -18.98 14.42
N PRO A 550 -49.86 -20.29 14.24
CA PRO A 550 -48.78 -20.97 14.96
C PRO A 550 -47.91 -21.97 14.14
N PRO A 551 -46.73 -22.37 14.65
CA PRO A 551 -45.80 -23.32 13.98
C PRO A 551 -45.94 -24.77 14.48
N LYS A 552 -45.23 -25.72 13.82
CA LYS A 552 -44.71 -27.06 14.28
C LYS A 552 -44.37 -27.92 13.05
N ILE A 553 -43.51 -28.96 13.05
CA ILE A 553 -42.40 -29.37 13.94
C ILE A 553 -41.38 -30.18 13.10
N PHE A 554 -40.14 -30.33 13.58
CA PHE A 554 -39.07 -31.10 12.91
C PHE A 554 -39.20 -32.63 13.16
N ARG A 555 -39.05 -33.48 12.12
CA ARG A 555 -38.49 -34.87 12.14
C ARG A 555 -38.27 -35.42 10.69
N PRO A 556 -37.55 -36.56 10.48
CA PRO A 556 -36.74 -36.77 9.27
C PRO A 556 -37.20 -37.99 8.39
N PRO A 557 -36.34 -38.73 7.63
CA PRO A 557 -36.52 -38.93 6.19
C PRO A 557 -37.13 -40.29 5.77
N GLY A 558 -37.56 -40.33 4.50
CA GLY A 558 -38.25 -41.44 3.85
C GLY A 558 -39.57 -40.94 3.25
N SER A 559 -40.03 -41.37 2.07
CA SER A 559 -39.51 -42.37 1.11
C SER A 559 -39.88 -41.95 -0.33
N SER A 560 -39.41 -42.72 -1.33
CA SER A 560 -39.91 -42.82 -2.73
C SER A 560 -41.11 -41.94 -3.12
N SER A 561 -41.07 -41.19 -4.22
CA SER A 561 -40.61 -41.65 -5.56
C SER A 561 -39.95 -40.57 -6.40
#